data_AF-A0A165LD98-F1
#
_entry.id   AF-A0A165LD98-F1
#
_cell.length_a   1.000
_cell.length_b   1.000
_cell.length_c   1.000
_cell.angle_alpha   90.00
_cell.angle_beta   90.00
_cell.angle_gamma   90.00
#
_symmetry.space_group_name_H-M   'P 1'
#
loop_
_entity.id
_entity.type
_entity.pdbx_description
1 polymer ?
#
loop_
_entity_poly.entity_id
_entity_poly.type
_entity_poly.pdbx_seq_one_letter_code
_entity_poly.pdbx_strand_id
1 'polypeptide(L)'
;MSCSRSRRAGCEGGGGTGAACRWRKFTHEQIKARGGDLDIGWLKDDSAETVDAQHDEPALVARMVMRELNAAMADLRTEVLGGADRANMATS
;
A
#
# COMPACT_ATOMS: atom_id res chain seq x y z
N MET A 1 -5.27 -38.30 20.91
CA MET A 1 -5.89 -37.18 20.16
C MET A 1 -5.02 -36.87 18.96
N SER A 2 -5.43 -37.30 17.77
CA SER A 2 -4.67 -37.23 16.52
C SER A 2 -5.56 -36.70 15.42
N CYS A 3 -5.28 -35.47 14.95
CA CYS A 3 -5.59 -34.87 13.64
C CYS A 3 -5.30 -33.36 13.78
N SER A 4 -4.64 -32.63 12.87
CA SER A 4 -4.36 -32.87 11.45
C SER A 4 -3.16 -32.02 11.03
N ARG A 5 -2.02 -32.66 10.77
CA ARG A 5 -0.82 -32.03 10.25
C ARG A 5 -1.02 -31.81 8.74
N SER A 6 -1.55 -30.65 8.35
CA SER A 6 -1.74 -30.26 6.94
C SER A 6 -0.39 -29.99 6.27
N ARG A 7 0.31 -31.07 5.93
CA ARG A 7 1.56 -31.07 5.18
C ARG A 7 1.31 -31.84 3.87
N ARG A 8 0.90 -31.12 2.82
CA ARG A 8 0.94 -31.45 1.37
C ARG A 8 -0.08 -30.58 0.66
N ALA A 9 0.07 -30.17 -0.59
CA ALA A 9 1.17 -30.03 -1.55
C ALA A 9 0.46 -29.52 -2.80
N GLY A 10 0.69 -28.26 -3.18
CA GLY A 10 0.19 -27.69 -4.43
C GLY A 10 1.34 -27.40 -5.38
N CYS A 11 2.19 -28.40 -5.64
CA CYS A 11 3.24 -28.38 -6.67
C CYS A 11 3.53 -29.86 -6.99
N GLU A 12 2.67 -30.53 -7.76
CA GLU A 12 2.95 -31.89 -8.25
C GLU A 12 3.92 -31.81 -9.44
N GLY A 13 5.03 -32.54 -9.35
CA GLY A 13 6.11 -32.55 -10.34
C GLY A 13 7.45 -32.29 -9.67
N GLY A 14 8.29 -33.33 -9.57
CA GLY A 14 9.60 -33.30 -8.91
C GLY A 14 10.48 -32.14 -9.41
N GLY A 15 10.68 -31.14 -8.56
CA GLY A 15 11.37 -29.89 -8.88
C GLY A 15 10.58 -28.69 -8.36
N GLY A 16 10.51 -28.53 -7.03
CA GLY A 16 9.76 -27.47 -6.35
C GLY A 16 10.34 -26.06 -6.54
N THR A 17 10.47 -25.62 -7.79
CA THR A 17 11.00 -24.33 -8.24
C THR A 17 10.25 -23.81 -9.46
N GLY A 18 8.96 -24.13 -9.59
CA GLY A 18 8.12 -23.50 -10.62
C GLY A 18 7.87 -22.02 -10.29
N ALA A 19 7.95 -21.14 -11.28
CA ALA A 19 7.64 -19.71 -11.12
C ALA A 19 6.24 -19.45 -10.55
N ALA A 20 5.31 -20.39 -10.74
CA ALA A 20 3.93 -20.33 -10.27
C ALA A 20 3.69 -20.93 -8.86
N CYS A 21 4.69 -21.52 -8.19
CA CYS A 21 4.49 -22.10 -6.86
C CYS A 21 4.33 -21.01 -5.77
N ARG A 22 3.30 -21.14 -4.93
CA ARG A 22 3.02 -20.24 -3.80
C ARG A 22 4.01 -20.38 -2.62
N TRP A 23 4.79 -21.45 -2.57
CA TRP A 23 5.79 -21.66 -1.52
C TRP A 23 7.19 -21.59 -2.10
N ARG A 24 8.01 -20.64 -1.63
CA ARG A 24 9.41 -20.47 -2.03
C ARG A 24 10.31 -20.22 -0.82
N LYS A 25 11.61 -20.50 -0.99
CA LYS A 25 12.66 -20.28 0.01
C LYS A 25 13.64 -19.24 -0.51
N PHE A 26 14.02 -18.28 0.34
CA PHE A 26 15.02 -17.26 0.06
C PHE A 26 16.14 -17.36 1.11
N THR A 27 17.39 -17.13 0.71
CA THR A 27 18.52 -17.13 1.64
C THR A 27 18.67 -15.77 2.32
N HIS A 28 19.28 -15.75 3.50
CA HIS A 28 19.51 -14.51 4.25
C HIS A 28 20.39 -13.50 3.48
N GLU A 29 21.35 -13.99 2.69
CA GLU A 29 22.19 -13.15 1.84
C GLU A 29 21.40 -12.47 0.72
N GLN A 30 20.43 -13.18 0.12
CA GLN A 30 19.55 -12.62 -0.90
C GLN A 30 18.66 -11.51 -0.34
N ILE A 31 18.22 -11.64 0.91
CA ILE A 31 17.43 -10.62 1.61
C ILE A 31 18.30 -9.40 1.92
N LYS A 32 19.53 -9.61 2.41
CA LYS A 32 20.48 -8.51 2.65
C LYS A 32 20.84 -7.73 1.39
N ALA A 33 21.00 -8.41 0.25
CA ALA A 33 21.27 -7.76 -1.03
C ALA A 33 20.15 -6.81 -1.49
N ARG A 34 18.91 -7.02 -1.02
CA ARG A 34 17.75 -6.16 -1.29
C ARG A 34 17.58 -5.01 -0.28
N GLY A 35 18.55 -4.80 0.60
CA GLY A 35 18.43 -3.82 1.69
C GLY A 35 17.67 -4.33 2.90
N GLY A 36 17.45 -5.65 3.01
CA GLY A 36 16.73 -6.25 4.14
C GLY A 36 15.20 -6.17 4.02
N ASP A 37 14.68 -5.73 2.88
CA ASP A 37 13.25 -5.68 2.63
C ASP A 37 12.68 -7.09 2.52
N LEU A 38 11.66 -7.37 3.33
CA LEU A 38 10.96 -8.65 3.41
C LEU A 38 9.73 -8.70 2.50
N ASP A 39 9.39 -7.58 1.84
CA ASP A 39 8.31 -7.53 0.86
C ASP A 39 8.73 -8.16 -0.48
N ILE A 40 8.75 -9.50 -0.52
CA ILE A 40 9.17 -10.28 -1.69
C ILE A 40 7.94 -10.83 -2.41
N GLY A 41 7.41 -10.08 -3.37
CA GLY A 41 6.46 -10.57 -4.36
C GLY A 41 7.16 -11.32 -5.52
N TRP A 42 6.69 -12.52 -5.87
CA TRP A 42 7.19 -13.28 -7.05
C TRP A 42 6.10 -13.85 -7.93
N LEU A 43 4.83 -13.75 -7.52
CA LEU A 43 3.69 -14.13 -8.31
C LEU A 43 2.97 -12.83 -8.70
N LYS A 44 2.82 -12.59 -10.00
CA LYS A 44 1.96 -11.53 -10.50
C LYS A 44 0.52 -12.00 -10.39
N ASP A 45 -0.37 -11.13 -9.94
CA ASP A 45 -1.81 -11.37 -10.00
C ASP A 45 -2.30 -10.93 -11.39
N ASP A 46 -2.73 -11.87 -12.23
CA ASP A 46 -3.17 -11.56 -13.60
C ASP A 46 -4.56 -10.88 -13.64
N SER A 47 -5.36 -10.97 -12.56
CA SER A 47 -6.60 -10.18 -12.42
C SER A 47 -6.33 -8.68 -12.19
N ALA A 48 -5.14 -8.33 -11.70
CA ALA A 48 -4.76 -6.95 -11.43
C ALA A 48 -4.60 -6.09 -12.69
N GLU A 49 -4.41 -6.69 -13.89
CA GLU A 49 -4.33 -5.93 -15.15
C GLU A 49 -5.61 -5.11 -15.42
N THR A 50 -6.77 -5.55 -14.92
CA THR A 50 -8.02 -4.79 -15.04
C THR A 50 -8.16 -3.66 -14.03
N VAL A 51 -7.45 -3.73 -12.90
CA VAL A 51 -7.50 -2.75 -11.81
C VAL A 51 -6.40 -1.69 -11.97
N ASP A 52 -5.18 -2.10 -12.33
CA ASP A 52 -4.07 -1.18 -12.63
C ASP A 52 -4.34 -0.35 -13.90
N ALA A 53 -5.00 -0.92 -14.91
CA ALA A 53 -5.41 -0.17 -16.11
C ALA A 53 -6.51 0.86 -15.85
N GLN A 54 -7.21 0.78 -14.71
CA GLN A 54 -8.20 1.75 -14.27
C GLN A 54 -7.64 2.80 -13.30
N HIS A 55 -6.42 2.61 -12.81
CA HIS A 55 -5.82 3.53 -11.87
C HIS A 55 -5.13 4.67 -12.63
N ASP A 56 -5.54 5.90 -12.33
CA ASP A 56 -4.80 7.08 -12.76
C ASP A 56 -3.37 7.04 -12.21
N GLU A 57 -2.45 7.71 -12.92
CA GLU A 57 -1.05 7.80 -12.50
C GLU A 57 -0.98 8.23 -11.02
N PRO A 58 -0.26 7.50 -10.14
CA PRO A 58 -0.29 7.74 -8.70
C PRO A 58 0.16 9.17 -8.35
N ALA A 59 1.05 9.75 -9.14
CA ALA A 59 1.46 11.15 -9.02
C ALA A 59 0.33 12.14 -9.36
N LEU A 60 -0.57 11.80 -10.28
CA LEU A 60 -1.75 12.60 -10.60
C LEU A 60 -2.75 12.59 -9.44
N VAL A 61 -3.10 11.39 -8.94
CA VAL A 61 -4.03 11.23 -7.81
C VAL A 61 -3.50 11.95 -6.57
N ALA A 62 -2.22 11.80 -6.24
CA ALA A 62 -1.60 12.48 -5.11
C ALA A 62 -1.71 14.01 -5.23
N ARG A 63 -1.46 14.57 -6.43
CA ARG A 63 -1.59 16.02 -6.67
C ARG A 63 -3.03 16.50 -6.49
N MET A 64 -4.01 15.74 -6.99
CA MET A 64 -5.43 16.07 -6.83
C MET A 64 -5.84 16.07 -5.36
N VAL A 65 -5.50 15.02 -4.62
CA VAL A 65 -5.81 14.92 -3.18
C VAL A 65 -5.14 16.05 -2.40
N MET A 66 -3.88 16.36 -2.69
CA MET A 66 -3.18 17.46 -2.03
C MET A 66 -3.82 18.82 -2.32
N ARG A 67 -4.32 19.04 -3.53
CA ARG A 67 -5.05 20.28 -3.88
C ARG A 67 -6.31 20.43 -3.03
N GLU A 68 -7.15 19.40 -3.00
CA GLU A 68 -8.41 19.43 -2.23
C GLU A 68 -8.16 19.57 -0.73
N LEU A 69 -7.17 18.84 -0.20
CA LEU A 69 -6.80 18.94 1.21
C LEU A 69 -6.32 20.35 1.58
N ASN A 70 -5.49 20.98 0.74
CA ASN A 70 -5.01 22.34 0.98
C ASN A 70 -6.14 23.38 0.94
N ALA A 71 -7.13 23.21 0.05
CA ALA A 71 -8.31 24.07 0.01
C ALA A 71 -9.12 23.96 1.30
N ALA A 72 -9.46 22.73 1.71
CA ALA A 72 -10.18 22.49 2.96
C ALA A 72 -9.44 23.04 4.19
N MET A 73 -8.11 22.89 4.23
CA MET A 73 -7.27 23.44 5.31
C MET A 73 -7.24 24.97 5.32
N ALA A 74 -7.30 25.62 4.15
CA ALA A 74 -7.37 27.08 4.05
C ALA A 74 -8.72 27.62 4.56
N ASP A 75 -9.81 26.94 4.23
CA ASP A 75 -11.15 27.27 4.72
C ASP A 75 -11.22 27.13 6.24
N LEU A 76 -10.76 25.99 6.77
CA LEU A 76 -10.69 25.75 8.21
C LEU A 76 -9.82 26.79 8.93
N ARG A 77 -8.67 27.17 8.36
CA ARG A 77 -7.84 28.24 8.95
C ARG A 77 -8.59 29.57 8.98
N THR A 78 -9.35 29.88 7.94
CA THR A 78 -10.13 31.12 7.87
C THR A 78 -11.25 31.13 8.90
N GLU A 79 -11.95 30.02 9.07
CA GLU A 79 -13.07 29.93 10.01
C GLU A 79 -12.61 29.81 11.47
N VAL A 80 -11.67 28.91 11.74
CA VAL A 80 -11.24 28.57 13.12
C VAL A 80 -10.28 29.62 13.68
N LEU A 81 -9.35 30.14 12.87
CA LEU A 81 -8.36 31.14 13.33
C LEU A 81 -8.80 32.57 13.01
N GLY A 82 -9.54 32.81 11.91
CA GLY A 82 -10.13 34.12 11.61
C GLY A 82 -11.34 34.47 12.50
N GLY A 83 -11.97 33.47 13.13
CA GLY A 83 -12.97 33.68 14.18
C GLY A 83 -12.40 34.33 15.45
N ALA A 84 -11.13 34.05 15.79
CA ALA A 84 -10.47 34.63 16.95
C ALA A 84 -10.21 36.15 16.79
N ASP A 85 -9.94 36.61 15.57
CA ASP A 85 -9.71 38.04 15.27
C ASP A 85 -11.03 38.84 15.24
N ARG A 86 -12.12 38.25 14.68
CA ARG A 86 -13.46 38.86 14.72
C ARG A 86 -14.02 38.98 16.14
N ALA A 87 -13.74 38.02 17.01
CA ALA A 87 -14.13 38.11 18.43
C ALA A 87 -13.39 39.23 19.16
N ASN A 88 -12.13 39.49 18.80
CA ASN A 88 -11.32 40.55 19.41
C ASN A 88 -11.72 41.96 18.90
N MET A 89 -12.09 42.10 17.62
CA MET A 89 -12.62 43.37 17.07
C MET A 89 -14.04 43.73 17.54
N ALA A 90 -14.86 42.77 17.95
CA ALA A 90 -16.21 43.04 18.47
C ALA A 90 -16.23 43.45 19.96
N THR A 91 -15.09 43.39 20.65
CA THR A 91 -14.93 43.70 22.08
C THR A 91 -14.21 45.04 22.34
N SER A 92 -13.68 45.70 21.30
CA SER A 92 -13.15 47.08 21.37
C SER A 92 -14.15 48.10 20.83
#